data_AF-A0A7X0F5I1-F1
#
_entry.id   AF-A0A7X0F5I1-F1
#
_cell.length_a   1.000
_cell.length_b   1.000
_cell.length_c   1.000
_cell.angle_alpha   90.00
_cell.angle_beta   90.00
_cell.angle_gamma   90.00
#
_symmetry.space_group_name_H-M   'P 1'
#
loop_
_entity.id
_entity.type
_entity.pdbx_description
1 polymer ?
#
loop_
_entity_poly.entity_id
_entity_poly.type
_entity_poly.pdbx_seq_one_letter_code
_entity_poly.pdbx_strand_id
1 'polypeptide(L)'
;MALTNTVANQAIQAIRNGSLKDLADVLKALVNGDFNYVGGTAVTATAAEINRAADATGFSQELTATAAVTAGVKNLRLNHATVVIAATFTPSPGLFTVTDTSASGTAAHTLTLGGGATFNGTNTIATLNAPAESLVVFFDEALVGNVVVNTGSVALS
;
A
#
# COMPACT_ATOMS: atom_id res chain seq x y z
N MET A 1 52.23 -14.46 -37.52
CA MET A 1 51.30 -15.47 -38.05
C MET A 1 50.09 -14.70 -38.59
N ALA A 2 49.88 -14.66 -39.91
CA ALA A 2 48.75 -13.93 -40.47
C ALA A 2 47.45 -14.70 -40.18
N LEU A 3 46.42 -13.99 -39.70
CA LEU A 3 45.08 -14.56 -39.58
C LEU A 3 44.59 -14.94 -40.98
N THR A 4 44.10 -16.17 -41.12
CA THR A 4 43.47 -16.58 -42.38
C THR A 4 42.16 -15.82 -42.55
N ASN A 5 41.77 -15.55 -43.80
CA ASN A 5 40.52 -14.85 -44.11
C ASN A 5 39.28 -15.50 -43.44
N THR A 6 39.31 -16.82 -43.25
CA THR A 6 38.27 -17.57 -42.56
C THR A 6 38.13 -17.16 -41.09
N VAL A 7 39.24 -17.05 -40.36
CA VAL A 7 39.23 -16.69 -38.94
C VAL A 7 38.82 -15.22 -38.76
N ALA A 8 39.26 -14.33 -39.65
CA ALA A 8 38.82 -12.93 -39.66
C ALA A 8 37.30 -12.82 -39.87
N ASN A 9 36.75 -13.57 -40.84
CA ASN A 9 35.31 -13.56 -41.11
C ASN A 9 34.48 -14.14 -39.95
N GLN A 10 34.96 -15.18 -39.27
CA GLN A 10 34.32 -15.74 -38.09
C GLN A 10 34.30 -14.74 -36.92
N ALA A 11 35.40 -14.04 -36.67
CA ALA A 11 35.45 -13.00 -35.63
C ALA A 11 34.48 -11.85 -35.93
N ILE A 12 34.40 -11.40 -37.18
CA ILE A 12 33.46 -10.35 -37.61
C ILE A 12 32.00 -10.81 -37.47
N GLN A 13 31.70 -12.08 -37.74
CA GLN A 13 30.36 -12.64 -37.52
C GLN A 13 30.02 -12.75 -36.03
N ALA A 14 30.96 -13.16 -35.18
CA ALA A 14 30.76 -13.20 -33.72
C ALA A 14 30.47 -11.82 -33.14
N ILE A 15 31.20 -10.78 -33.58
CA ILE A 15 30.97 -9.39 -33.16
C ILE A 15 29.59 -8.90 -33.59
N ARG A 16 29.19 -9.16 -34.85
CA ARG A 16 27.86 -8.79 -35.36
C ARG A 16 26.74 -9.49 -34.61
N ASN A 17 26.89 -10.80 -34.35
CA ASN A 17 25.85 -11.59 -33.69
C ASN A 17 25.67 -11.21 -32.21
N GLY A 18 26.74 -10.84 -31.51
CA GLY A 18 26.64 -10.36 -30.12
C GLY A 18 25.89 -9.04 -30.02
N SER A 19 26.36 -8.00 -30.73
CA SER A 19 25.76 -6.66 -30.65
C SER A 19 24.32 -6.59 -31.20
N LEU A 20 24.00 -7.38 -32.23
CA LEU A 20 22.64 -7.43 -32.78
C LEU A 20 21.68 -8.25 -31.90
N LYS A 21 22.17 -9.29 -31.20
CA LYS A 21 21.36 -10.01 -30.22
C LYS A 21 20.98 -9.11 -29.05
N ASP A 22 21.94 -8.37 -28.52
CA ASP A 22 21.71 -7.45 -27.41
C ASP A 22 20.73 -6.34 -27.82
N LEU A 23 20.90 -5.77 -29.02
CA LEU A 23 19.97 -4.78 -29.56
C LEU A 23 18.57 -5.38 -29.81
N ALA A 24 18.49 -6.61 -30.31
CA ALA A 24 17.21 -7.29 -30.54
C ALA A 24 16.47 -7.58 -29.22
N ASP A 25 17.19 -7.93 -28.16
CA ASP A 25 16.60 -8.16 -26.84
C ASP A 25 16.14 -6.83 -26.20
N VAL A 26 16.91 -5.74 -26.37
CA VAL A 26 16.47 -4.37 -26.00
C VAL A 26 15.24 -3.94 -26.79
N LEU A 27 15.21 -4.19 -28.10
CA LEU A 27 14.09 -3.83 -28.96
C LEU A 27 12.83 -4.65 -28.63
N LYS A 28 12.98 -5.94 -28.29
CA LYS A 28 11.85 -6.77 -27.80
C LYS A 28 11.29 -6.22 -26.49
N ALA A 29 12.14 -5.85 -25.54
CA ALA A 29 11.71 -5.23 -24.29
C ALA A 29 10.97 -3.90 -24.54
N LEU A 30 11.48 -3.08 -25.48
CA LEU A 30 10.86 -1.82 -25.89
C LEU A 30 9.49 -2.02 -26.56
N VAL A 31 9.38 -2.99 -27.47
CA VAL A 31 8.14 -3.26 -28.21
C VAL A 31 7.08 -3.93 -27.33
N ASN A 32 7.48 -4.77 -26.38
CA ASN A 32 6.56 -5.46 -25.49
C ASN A 32 6.08 -4.60 -24.31
N GLY A 33 6.67 -3.41 -24.10
CA GLY A 33 6.32 -2.54 -22.97
C GLY A 33 6.79 -3.07 -21.62
N ASP A 34 7.73 -4.02 -21.60
CA ASP A 34 8.29 -4.65 -20.41
C ASP A 34 9.35 -3.74 -19.72
N PHE A 35 9.06 -2.45 -19.57
CA PHE A 35 9.90 -1.52 -18.82
C PHE A 35 9.64 -1.62 -17.31
N ASN A 36 9.73 -2.82 -16.76
CA ASN A 36 9.93 -3.00 -15.32
C ASN A 36 11.42 -2.85 -15.00
N TYR A 37 12.02 -1.73 -15.44
CA TYR A 37 13.41 -1.38 -15.22
C TYR A 37 13.45 -0.04 -14.49
N VAL A 38 13.70 -0.09 -13.18
CA VAL A 38 13.95 1.11 -12.37
C VAL A 38 15.44 1.18 -12.11
N GLY A 39 16.12 2.18 -12.68
CA GLY A 39 17.54 2.45 -12.41
C GLY A 39 18.52 1.36 -12.84
N GLY A 40 18.21 0.54 -13.86
CA GLY A 40 19.12 -0.48 -14.36
C GLY A 40 19.01 -1.86 -13.68
N THR A 41 18.05 -2.04 -12.77
CA THR A 41 17.75 -3.33 -12.14
C THR A 41 16.41 -3.85 -12.64
N ALA A 42 16.38 -5.12 -13.04
CA ALA A 42 15.14 -5.80 -13.36
C ALA A 42 14.26 -5.88 -12.11
N VAL A 43 13.05 -5.31 -12.19
CA VAL A 43 12.06 -5.38 -11.11
C VAL A 43 11.21 -6.63 -11.32
N THR A 44 11.20 -7.53 -10.32
CA THR A 44 10.37 -8.74 -10.35
C THR A 44 8.91 -8.47 -9.97
N ALA A 45 8.60 -7.27 -9.47
CA ALA A 45 7.23 -6.85 -9.19
C ALA A 45 6.46 -6.66 -10.49
N THR A 46 5.22 -7.13 -10.49
CA THR A 46 4.27 -6.89 -11.57
C THR A 46 3.96 -5.40 -11.68
N ALA A 47 3.51 -4.96 -12.86
CA ALA A 47 3.06 -3.58 -13.05
C ALA A 47 1.95 -3.18 -12.06
N ALA A 48 1.08 -4.13 -11.67
CA ALA A 48 0.04 -3.91 -10.68
C ALA A 48 0.59 -3.65 -9.28
N GLU A 49 1.64 -4.36 -8.86
CA GLU A 49 2.30 -4.15 -7.57
C GLU A 49 3.02 -2.81 -7.51
N ILE A 50 3.69 -2.42 -8.60
CA ILE A 50 4.35 -1.11 -8.73
C ILE A 50 3.30 0.01 -8.66
N ASN A 51 2.22 -0.10 -9.44
CA ASN A 51 1.16 0.91 -9.45
C ASN A 51 0.48 1.02 -8.09
N ARG A 52 0.22 -0.09 -7.41
CA ARG A 52 -0.35 -0.09 -6.05
C ARG A 52 0.58 0.55 -5.02
N ALA A 53 1.89 0.33 -5.13
CA ALA A 53 2.87 0.97 -4.25
C ALA A 53 3.03 2.48 -4.54
N ALA A 54 2.84 2.89 -5.79
CA ALA A 54 2.91 4.28 -6.21
C ALA A 54 1.60 5.05 -6.02
N ASP A 55 0.47 4.37 -5.86
CA ASP A 55 -0.84 4.99 -5.69
C ASP A 55 -1.04 5.49 -4.25
N ALA A 56 -0.77 6.78 -4.06
CA ALA A 56 -0.99 7.45 -2.78
C ALA A 56 -2.48 7.63 -2.43
N THR A 57 -3.39 7.51 -3.40
CA THR A 57 -4.82 7.84 -3.21
C THR A 57 -5.58 6.73 -2.51
N GLY A 58 -5.14 5.47 -2.66
CA GLY A 58 -5.73 4.31 -1.97
C GLY A 58 -5.48 4.25 -0.46
N PHE A 59 -4.58 5.08 0.08
CA PHE A 59 -4.23 5.04 1.50
C PHE A 59 -5.18 5.80 2.41
N SER A 60 -6.00 6.72 1.89
CA SER A 60 -6.89 7.54 2.70
C SER A 60 -8.35 7.35 2.31
N GLN A 61 -9.23 7.21 3.30
CA GLN A 61 -10.68 7.17 3.08
C GLN A 61 -11.38 8.07 4.08
N GLU A 62 -12.30 8.90 3.59
CA GLU A 62 -13.23 9.65 4.42
C GLU A 62 -14.61 9.00 4.36
N LEU A 63 -15.18 8.72 5.53
CA LEU A 63 -16.55 8.25 5.69
C LEU A 63 -17.39 9.38 6.26
N THR A 64 -18.52 9.65 5.60
CA THR A 64 -19.56 10.58 6.07
C THR A 64 -20.83 9.84 6.48
N ALA A 65 -20.83 8.50 6.39
CA ALA A 65 -21.90 7.61 6.82
C ALA A 65 -21.34 6.23 7.17
N THR A 66 -22.12 5.43 7.88
CA THR A 66 -21.80 4.02 8.20
C THR A 66 -21.47 3.23 6.94
N ALA A 67 -20.26 2.68 6.88
CA ALA A 67 -19.76 1.89 5.77
C ALA A 67 -18.55 1.04 6.18
N ALA A 68 -18.21 0.05 5.34
CA ALA A 68 -16.95 -0.68 5.48
C ALA A 68 -15.77 0.14 4.94
N VAL A 69 -14.64 0.02 5.60
CA VAL A 69 -13.36 0.59 5.17
C VAL A 69 -12.81 -0.25 4.02
N THR A 70 -12.38 0.41 2.94
CA THR A 70 -11.81 -0.26 1.76
C THR A 70 -10.47 -0.92 2.09
N ALA A 71 -10.23 -2.10 1.53
CA ALA A 71 -8.97 -2.79 1.72
C ALA A 71 -7.78 -1.95 1.23
N GLY A 72 -6.71 -1.88 2.04
CA GLY A 72 -5.51 -1.12 1.72
C GLY A 72 -5.46 0.30 2.33
N VAL A 73 -6.58 0.80 2.87
CA VAL A 73 -6.60 2.09 3.59
C VAL A 73 -5.67 2.03 4.81
N LYS A 74 -4.89 3.10 4.98
CA LYS A 74 -3.97 3.30 6.10
C LYS A 74 -4.34 4.53 6.94
N ASN A 75 -5.17 5.43 6.40
CA ASN A 75 -5.70 6.61 7.07
C ASN A 75 -7.21 6.73 6.89
N LEU A 76 -7.95 6.46 7.95
CA LEU A 76 -9.41 6.58 8.00
C LEU A 76 -9.81 7.90 8.66
N ARG A 77 -10.73 8.62 8.01
CA ARG A 77 -11.34 9.85 8.52
C ARG A 77 -12.84 9.65 8.70
N LEU A 78 -13.33 9.91 9.89
CA LEU A 78 -14.75 9.85 10.22
C LEU A 78 -15.24 11.29 10.29
N ASN A 79 -16.05 11.73 9.33
CA ASN A 79 -16.39 13.13 9.14
C ASN A 79 -17.90 13.32 9.14
N HIS A 80 -18.52 13.27 10.33
CA HIS A 80 -19.92 13.62 10.45
C HIS A 80 -20.26 14.20 11.84
N ALA A 81 -20.88 15.39 11.89
CA ALA A 81 -21.10 16.10 13.15
C ALA A 81 -22.25 15.54 14.03
N THR A 82 -23.28 14.95 13.43
CA THR A 82 -24.52 14.55 14.16
C THR A 82 -24.91 13.08 14.02
N VAL A 83 -24.66 12.46 12.87
CA VAL A 83 -24.87 11.03 12.61
C VAL A 83 -23.64 10.25 13.07
N VAL A 84 -23.88 9.19 13.84
CA VAL A 84 -22.86 8.22 14.22
C VAL A 84 -22.44 7.41 12.99
N ILE A 85 -21.13 7.37 12.73
CA ILE A 85 -20.54 6.45 11.76
C ILE A 85 -20.10 5.19 12.49
N ALA A 86 -20.66 4.03 12.10
CA ALA A 86 -20.24 2.72 12.57
C ALA A 86 -19.41 2.02 11.48
N ALA A 87 -18.11 2.31 11.44
CA ALA A 87 -17.21 1.75 10.43
C ALA A 87 -16.79 0.32 10.77
N THR A 88 -16.63 -0.53 9.75
CA THR A 88 -16.05 -1.87 9.89
C THR A 88 -14.75 -1.98 9.09
N PHE A 89 -13.74 -2.64 9.64
CA PHE A 89 -12.42 -2.71 9.01
C PHE A 89 -11.73 -4.04 9.28
N THR A 90 -11.18 -4.66 8.24
CA THR A 90 -10.25 -5.78 8.39
C THR A 90 -8.84 -5.27 8.10
N PRO A 91 -7.97 -5.14 9.12
CA PRO A 91 -6.65 -4.58 8.93
C PRO A 91 -5.74 -5.51 8.13
N SER A 92 -4.67 -4.93 7.60
CA SER A 92 -3.49 -5.64 7.11
C SER A 92 -2.30 -5.24 7.99
N PRO A 93 -1.25 -6.09 8.09
CA PRO A 93 -0.05 -5.74 8.84
C PRO A 93 0.51 -4.35 8.48
N GLY A 94 1.04 -3.67 9.48
CA GLY A 94 1.61 -2.32 9.36
C GLY A 94 0.82 -1.24 10.09
N LEU A 95 1.17 0.01 9.78
CA LEU A 95 0.61 1.19 10.44
C LEU A 95 -0.80 1.53 9.90
N PHE A 96 -1.70 1.90 10.80
CA PHE A 96 -3.04 2.38 10.49
C PHE A 96 -3.41 3.54 11.42
N THR A 97 -4.12 4.53 10.88
CA THR A 97 -4.64 5.67 11.64
C THR A 97 -6.14 5.80 11.43
N VAL A 98 -6.88 6.12 12.49
CA VAL A 98 -8.27 6.57 12.43
C VAL A 98 -8.41 7.88 13.17
N THR A 99 -9.12 8.85 12.59
CA THR A 99 -9.32 10.17 13.19
C THR A 99 -10.77 10.62 13.02
N ASP A 100 -11.35 11.21 14.06
CA ASP A 100 -12.58 11.99 13.96
C ASP A 100 -12.22 13.38 13.40
N THR A 101 -12.60 13.62 12.15
CA THR A 101 -12.37 14.90 11.47
C THR A 101 -13.65 15.73 11.37
N SER A 102 -14.68 15.41 12.15
CA SER A 102 -15.88 16.23 12.26
C SER A 102 -15.51 17.64 12.74
N ALA A 103 -16.20 18.66 12.21
CA ALA A 103 -15.96 20.05 12.61
C ALA A 103 -16.46 20.35 14.05
N SER A 104 -17.35 19.51 14.57
CA SER A 104 -18.01 19.64 15.88
C SER A 104 -18.79 18.36 16.18
N GLY A 105 -19.25 18.20 17.42
CA GLY A 105 -20.18 17.12 17.81
C GLY A 105 -19.62 16.30 18.95
N THR A 106 -20.44 15.39 19.48
CA THR A 106 -20.01 14.34 20.43
C THR A 106 -20.55 12.97 20.02
N ALA A 107 -20.91 12.82 18.74
CA ALA A 107 -21.41 11.57 18.21
C ALA A 107 -20.32 10.52 18.33
N ALA A 108 -20.56 9.48 19.13
CA ALA A 108 -19.63 8.39 19.34
C ALA A 108 -19.53 7.52 18.08
N HIS A 109 -18.64 7.89 17.17
CA HIS A 109 -18.25 7.08 16.02
C HIS A 109 -17.52 5.83 16.49
N THR A 110 -17.73 4.73 15.79
CA THR A 110 -17.08 3.47 16.12
C THR A 110 -16.33 2.90 14.93
N LEU A 111 -15.19 2.28 15.20
CA LEU A 111 -14.46 1.44 14.26
C LEU A 111 -14.36 0.05 14.85
N THR A 112 -15.04 -0.90 14.22
CA THR A 112 -15.03 -2.32 14.60
C THR A 112 -14.08 -3.09 13.71
N LEU A 113 -13.12 -3.78 14.33
CA LEU A 113 -12.19 -4.67 13.65
C LEU A 113 -12.82 -6.03 13.32
N GLY A 114 -12.62 -6.48 12.09
CA GLY A 114 -12.99 -7.81 11.60
C GLY A 114 -11.79 -8.76 11.53
N GLY A 115 -12.05 -10.00 11.11
CA GLY A 115 -10.97 -10.97 10.82
C GLY A 115 -10.19 -11.48 12.04
N GLY A 116 -10.73 -11.31 13.25
CA GLY A 116 -10.05 -11.69 14.50
C GLY A 116 -8.99 -10.67 14.97
N ALA A 117 -8.88 -9.53 14.30
CA ALA A 117 -7.95 -8.48 14.67
C ALA A 117 -8.36 -7.75 15.96
N THR A 118 -7.38 -7.23 16.68
CA THR A 118 -7.60 -6.47 17.93
C THR A 118 -6.73 -5.22 17.95
N PHE A 119 -7.18 -4.15 18.61
CA PHE A 119 -6.39 -2.91 18.74
C PHE A 119 -5.20 -3.04 19.70
N ASN A 120 -5.30 -3.96 20.66
CA ASN A 120 -4.34 -4.10 21.77
C ASN A 120 -4.22 -5.54 22.30
N GLY A 121 -4.60 -6.55 21.51
CA GLY A 121 -4.65 -7.96 21.93
C GLY A 121 -5.98 -8.42 22.51
N THR A 122 -6.95 -7.54 22.76
CA THR A 122 -8.26 -7.94 23.30
C THR A 122 -9.42 -7.13 22.72
N ASN A 123 -9.29 -5.81 22.67
CA ASN A 123 -10.37 -4.93 22.26
C ASN A 123 -10.51 -4.91 20.74
N THR A 124 -11.74 -4.92 20.25
CA THR A 124 -12.06 -4.97 18.81
C THR A 124 -12.76 -3.71 18.32
N ILE A 125 -13.22 -2.85 19.23
CA ILE A 125 -13.96 -1.63 18.92
C ILE A 125 -13.17 -0.44 19.46
N ALA A 126 -12.95 0.56 18.60
CA ALA A 126 -12.50 1.89 18.98
C ALA A 126 -13.67 2.86 18.87
N THR A 127 -13.88 3.68 19.91
CA THR A 127 -14.93 4.70 19.94
C THR A 127 -14.31 6.08 20.00
N LEU A 128 -14.60 6.90 18.99
CA LEU A 128 -14.20 8.29 18.88
C LEU A 128 -15.45 9.16 19.06
N ASN A 129 -15.53 9.93 20.13
CA ASN A 129 -16.69 10.73 20.52
C ASN A 129 -16.40 12.23 20.63
N ALA A 130 -15.22 12.70 20.21
CA ALA A 130 -14.90 14.11 20.13
C ALA A 130 -14.08 14.48 18.88
N PRO A 131 -14.26 15.70 18.33
CA PRO A 131 -13.46 16.19 17.23
C PRO A 131 -11.96 16.12 17.52
N ALA A 132 -11.19 15.74 16.50
CA ALA A 132 -9.73 15.56 16.55
C ALA A 132 -9.23 14.43 17.46
N GLU A 133 -10.12 13.58 17.98
CA GLU A 133 -9.68 12.29 18.53
C GLU A 133 -9.05 11.43 17.44
N SER A 134 -7.98 10.73 17.79
CA SER A 134 -7.22 9.93 16.85
C SER A 134 -6.56 8.75 17.52
N LEU A 135 -6.49 7.65 16.79
CA LEU A 135 -5.78 6.44 17.20
C LEU A 135 -4.80 6.05 16.09
N VAL A 136 -3.54 5.83 16.48
CA VAL A 136 -2.48 5.30 15.60
C VAL A 136 -2.08 3.93 16.14
N VAL A 137 -2.15 2.92 15.27
CA VAL A 137 -1.96 1.52 15.65
C VAL A 137 -1.06 0.83 14.64
N PHE A 138 -0.13 0.02 15.13
CA PHE A 138 0.65 -0.90 14.31
C PHE A 138 0.10 -2.32 14.48
N PHE A 139 -0.43 -2.91 13.41
CA PHE A 139 -0.87 -4.30 13.40
C PHE A 139 0.28 -5.22 12.99
N ASP A 140 0.51 -6.29 13.76
CA ASP A 140 1.48 -7.32 13.39
C ASP A 140 0.92 -8.33 12.37
N GLU A 141 1.70 -9.36 12.05
CA GLU A 141 1.31 -10.45 11.13
C GLU A 141 0.13 -11.29 11.65
N ALA A 142 -0.14 -11.28 12.96
CA ALA A 142 -1.28 -11.94 13.59
C ALA A 142 -2.50 -11.01 13.70
N LEU A 143 -2.41 -9.79 13.16
CA LEU A 143 -3.42 -8.73 13.27
C LEU A 143 -3.69 -8.30 14.72
N VAL A 144 -2.70 -8.46 15.59
CA VAL A 144 -2.72 -7.89 16.94
C VAL A 144 -2.11 -6.49 16.88
N GLY A 145 -2.91 -5.51 17.27
CA GLY A 145 -2.55 -4.11 17.28
C GLY A 145 -1.67 -3.74 18.48
N ASN A 146 -0.74 -2.83 18.24
CA ASN A 146 0.00 -2.09 19.24
C ASN A 146 -0.37 -0.61 19.09
N VAL A 147 -1.10 -0.06 20.06
CA VAL A 147 -1.45 1.36 20.07
C VAL A 147 -0.18 2.18 20.26
N VAL A 148 0.15 2.98 19.24
CA VAL A 148 1.33 3.86 19.24
C VAL A 148 0.96 5.22 19.82
N VAL A 149 -0.22 5.74 19.45
CA VAL A 149 -0.74 7.03 19.92
C VAL A 149 -2.25 6.93 20.13
N ASN A 150 -2.74 7.46 21.25
CA ASN A 150 -4.16 7.70 21.51
C ASN A 150 -4.34 9.18 21.90
N THR A 151 -4.84 9.97 20.95
CA THR A 151 -5.08 11.41 21.13
C THR A 151 -6.55 11.63 21.46
N GLY A 152 -6.80 12.41 22.51
CA GLY A 152 -8.15 12.79 22.93
C GLY A 152 -8.91 11.75 23.78
N SER A 153 -8.34 10.55 23.97
CA SER A 153 -8.87 9.45 24.81
C SER A 153 -9.89 8.55 24.12
N VAL A 154 -9.58 8.12 22.88
CA VAL A 154 -10.32 7.08 22.15
C VAL A 154 -10.52 5.86 23.05
N ALA A 155 -11.78 5.50 23.29
CA ALA A 155 -12.12 4.36 24.13
C ALA A 155 -11.98 3.04 23.35
N LEU A 156 -11.43 2.00 23.98
CA LEU A 156 -11.27 0.68 23.40
C LEU A 156 -12.07 -0.35 24.18
N SER A 157 -12.83 -1.20 23.48
CA SER A 157 -13.66 -2.27 24.06
C SER A 157 -13.72 -3.53 23.21
#